data_AF-A0A1D9MIE4-F1
#
_entry.id   AF-A0A1D9MIE4-F1
#
_cell.length_a   1.000
_cell.length_b   1.000
_cell.length_c   1.000
_cell.angle_alpha   90.00
_cell.angle_beta   90.00
_cell.angle_gamma   90.00
#
_symmetry.space_group_name_H-M   'P 1'
#
loop_
_entity.id
_entity.type
_entity.pdbx_description
1 polymer ?
#
loop_
_entity_poly.entity_id
_entity_poly.type
_entity_poly.pdbx_seq_one_letter_code
_entity_poly.pdbx_strand_id
1 'polypeptide(L)'
;MLARALALWASDPDLSATWQEIQPDFARLRFSRGLRNGWEEARAEAAIWNAVHASKLLGSRVLASELRRQLADLEGAPSANKIAVAAWRMQSRIQGTLPPLNERRDLATTRHSTMPAPQLLSGLLLDWQATWETPEVPPRQEAFSVALALAEADAPAWLCSGLALAELWGAANPVLGWAFARWILCARGVEPTGVWALPDLGDARGNQLSCGIVPEKTGPLGNADWAQALAAYQSGTPEGVKTYLAWYLQVLAAGVAEGEAISQSILAAIPRQDN
;
A
#
# COMPACT_ATOMS: atom_id res chain seq x y z
N MET A 1 -3.80 10.19 -24.92
CA MET A 1 -2.39 9.76 -24.75
C MET A 1 -2.26 8.73 -23.62
N LEU A 2 -2.78 9.00 -22.41
CA LEU A 2 -2.75 8.07 -21.27
C LEU A 2 -3.27 6.65 -21.60
N ALA A 3 -4.48 6.52 -22.18
CA ALA A 3 -5.05 5.21 -22.52
C ALA A 3 -4.16 4.36 -23.45
N ARG A 4 -3.50 4.98 -24.43
CA ARG A 4 -2.58 4.29 -25.34
C ARG A 4 -1.31 3.82 -24.63
N ALA A 5 -0.77 4.63 -23.72
CA ALA A 5 0.38 4.25 -22.91
C ALA A 5 0.03 3.09 -21.96
N LEU A 6 -1.14 3.15 -21.33
CA LEU A 6 -1.63 2.07 -20.47
C LEU A 6 -1.82 0.76 -21.25
N ALA A 7 -2.42 0.81 -22.44
CA ALA A 7 -2.57 -0.36 -23.29
C ALA A 7 -1.22 -0.98 -23.70
N LEU A 8 -0.21 -0.13 -23.95
CA LEU A 8 1.14 -0.58 -24.26
C LEU A 8 1.78 -1.32 -23.08
N TRP A 9 1.73 -0.74 -21.87
CA TRP A 9 2.28 -1.39 -20.68
C TRP A 9 1.52 -2.64 -20.25
N ALA A 10 0.20 -2.63 -20.39
CA ALA A 10 -0.65 -3.79 -20.13
C ALA A 10 -0.40 -4.95 -21.09
N SER A 11 0.20 -4.68 -22.27
CA SER A 11 0.53 -5.68 -23.28
C SER A 11 2.02 -6.03 -23.30
N ASP A 12 2.84 -5.46 -22.41
CA ASP A 12 4.25 -5.83 -22.30
C ASP A 12 4.35 -7.31 -21.87
N PRO A 13 5.04 -8.18 -22.64
CA PRO A 13 5.05 -9.63 -22.37
C PRO A 13 5.62 -9.99 -21.01
N ASP A 14 6.68 -9.30 -20.57
CA ASP A 14 7.39 -9.64 -19.33
C ASP A 14 6.56 -9.21 -18.10
N LEU A 15 6.00 -8.00 -18.13
CA LEU A 15 5.10 -7.53 -17.08
C LEU A 15 3.81 -8.36 -17.01
N SER A 16 3.27 -8.74 -18.16
CA SER A 16 2.06 -9.56 -18.23
C SER A 16 2.30 -10.97 -17.70
N ALA A 17 3.42 -11.60 -18.04
CA ALA A 17 3.80 -12.91 -17.51
C ALA A 17 4.00 -12.85 -15.99
N THR A 18 4.75 -11.86 -15.50
CA THR A 18 4.95 -11.65 -14.06
C THR A 18 3.63 -11.43 -13.32
N TRP A 19 2.71 -10.64 -13.90
CA TRP A 19 1.37 -10.45 -13.31
C TRP A 19 0.56 -11.76 -13.26
N GLN A 20 0.58 -12.54 -14.34
CA GLN A 20 -0.12 -13.83 -14.40
C GLN A 20 0.41 -14.85 -13.38
N GLU A 21 1.71 -14.79 -13.06
CA GLU A 21 2.32 -15.63 -12.02
C GLU A 21 1.84 -15.27 -10.62
N ILE A 22 1.68 -13.98 -10.29
CA ILE A 22 1.32 -13.53 -8.94
C ILE A 22 -0.20 -13.44 -8.70
N GLN A 23 -1.01 -13.32 -9.76
CA GLN A 23 -2.46 -13.17 -9.66
C GLN A 23 -3.15 -14.32 -8.87
N PRO A 24 -2.76 -15.60 -9.02
CA PRO A 24 -3.32 -16.70 -8.23
C PRO A 24 -3.14 -16.56 -6.73
N ASP A 25 -2.07 -15.90 -6.26
CA ASP A 25 -1.80 -15.73 -4.83
C ASP A 25 -2.79 -14.76 -4.18
N PHE A 26 -3.23 -13.72 -4.89
CA PHE A 26 -4.33 -12.85 -4.43
C PHE A 26 -5.63 -13.64 -4.24
N ALA A 27 -5.92 -14.56 -5.17
CA ALA A 27 -7.09 -15.43 -5.06
C ALA A 27 -6.96 -16.40 -3.86
N ARG A 28 -5.78 -16.97 -3.64
CA ARG A 28 -5.51 -17.81 -2.46
C ARG A 28 -5.70 -17.04 -1.15
N LEU A 29 -5.14 -15.84 -1.03
CA LEU A 29 -5.31 -14.98 0.13
C LEU A 29 -6.80 -14.75 0.43
N ARG A 30 -7.58 -14.41 -0.60
CA ARG A 30 -9.04 -14.20 -0.51
C ARG A 30 -9.79 -15.39 0.09
N PHE A 31 -9.39 -16.61 -0.21
CA PHE A 31 -10.06 -17.82 0.26
C PHE A 31 -9.34 -18.52 1.43
N SER A 32 -8.34 -17.86 2.02
CA SER A 32 -7.56 -18.36 3.15
C SER A 32 -8.44 -18.65 4.37
N ARG A 33 -8.07 -19.66 5.16
CA ARG A 33 -8.87 -20.11 6.31
C ARG A 33 -8.96 -19.05 7.41
N GLY A 34 -7.89 -18.29 7.65
CA GLY A 34 -7.90 -17.21 8.65
C GLY A 34 -8.98 -16.16 8.37
N LEU A 35 -9.14 -15.78 7.10
CA LEU A 35 -10.16 -14.80 6.70
C LEU A 35 -11.60 -15.33 6.73
N ARG A 36 -11.83 -16.65 6.82
CA ARG A 36 -13.20 -17.17 6.93
C ARG A 36 -13.81 -16.85 8.29
N ASN A 37 -13.00 -16.84 9.34
CA ASN A 37 -13.47 -16.79 10.72
C ASN A 37 -12.97 -15.55 11.49
N GLY A 38 -11.95 -14.84 11.01
CA GLY A 38 -11.36 -13.68 11.70
C GLY A 38 -10.92 -12.58 10.75
N TRP A 39 -11.75 -12.25 9.76
CA TRP A 39 -11.39 -11.24 8.75
C TRP A 39 -11.34 -9.82 9.32
N GLU A 40 -12.12 -9.51 10.36
CA GLU A 40 -12.10 -8.19 11.01
C GLU A 40 -10.76 -7.97 11.71
N GLU A 41 -10.32 -8.97 12.47
CA GLU A 41 -9.03 -8.98 13.16
C GLU A 41 -7.88 -8.95 12.15
N ALA A 42 -7.97 -9.73 11.06
CA ALA A 42 -6.95 -9.73 10.02
C ALA A 42 -6.84 -8.36 9.31
N ARG A 43 -7.97 -7.66 9.07
CA ARG A 43 -7.94 -6.30 8.56
C ARG A 43 -7.32 -5.35 9.57
N ALA A 44 -7.77 -5.35 10.81
CA ALA A 44 -7.23 -4.47 11.85
C ALA A 44 -5.70 -4.65 12.00
N GLU A 45 -5.25 -5.90 12.03
CA GLU A 45 -3.83 -6.25 12.10
C GLU A 45 -3.06 -5.82 10.83
N ALA A 46 -3.63 -6.00 9.64
CA ALA A 46 -3.04 -5.47 8.41
C ALA A 46 -2.92 -3.94 8.42
N ALA A 47 -3.87 -3.19 9.00
CA ALA A 47 -3.75 -1.74 9.14
C ALA A 47 -2.55 -1.36 10.03
N ILE A 48 -2.32 -2.09 11.11
CA ILE A 48 -1.17 -1.91 12.01
C ILE A 48 0.14 -2.16 11.25
N TRP A 49 0.27 -3.28 10.55
CA TRP A 49 1.51 -3.61 9.83
C TRP A 49 1.79 -2.67 8.66
N ASN A 50 0.76 -2.28 7.90
CA ASN A 50 0.91 -1.24 6.88
C ASN A 50 1.42 0.08 7.49
N ALA A 51 0.93 0.46 8.67
CA ALA A 51 1.40 1.66 9.36
C ALA A 51 2.85 1.53 9.86
N VAL A 52 3.22 0.37 10.42
CA VAL A 52 4.60 0.08 10.85
C VAL A 52 5.57 0.17 9.67
N HIS A 53 5.26 -0.48 8.56
CA HIS A 53 6.13 -0.48 7.37
C HIS A 53 6.17 0.89 6.68
N ALA A 54 5.05 1.62 6.65
CA ALA A 54 5.01 3.00 6.18
C ALA A 54 5.88 3.93 7.06
N SER A 55 5.90 3.73 8.37
CA SER A 55 6.80 4.46 9.27
C SER A 55 8.26 4.13 9.01
N LYS A 56 8.60 2.84 8.86
CA LYS A 56 9.98 2.39 8.54
C LYS A 56 10.49 3.04 7.25
N LEU A 57 9.64 3.13 6.22
CA LEU A 57 9.94 3.78 4.94
C LEU A 57 10.30 5.27 5.08
N LEU A 58 9.68 5.95 6.05
CA LEU A 58 9.99 7.34 6.39
C LEU A 58 11.10 7.48 7.44
N GLY A 59 11.87 6.42 7.69
CA GLY A 59 12.98 6.40 8.64
C GLY A 59 12.55 6.35 10.11
N SER A 60 11.28 6.08 10.37
CA SER A 60 10.70 6.07 11.71
C SER A 60 10.44 4.65 12.20
N ARG A 61 11.09 4.24 13.29
CA ARG A 61 10.91 2.90 13.86
C ARG A 61 9.71 2.86 14.79
N VAL A 62 8.81 1.92 14.54
CA VAL A 62 7.62 1.65 15.37
C VAL A 62 7.49 0.15 15.54
N LEU A 63 7.27 -0.29 16.78
CA LEU A 63 6.90 -1.66 17.07
C LEU A 63 5.39 -1.81 16.92
N ALA A 64 4.92 -2.90 16.33
CA ALA A 64 3.48 -3.17 16.21
C ALA A 64 2.85 -3.32 17.60
N SER A 65 3.56 -3.91 18.57
CA SER A 65 3.11 -3.97 19.97
C SER A 65 2.88 -2.59 20.60
N GLU A 66 3.77 -1.64 20.32
CA GLU A 66 3.66 -0.26 20.79
C GLU A 66 2.51 0.48 20.11
N LEU A 67 2.36 0.34 18.79
CA LEU A 67 1.24 0.94 18.07
C LEU A 67 -0.09 0.37 18.57
N ARG A 68 -0.20 -0.94 18.83
CA ARG A 68 -1.40 -1.54 19.42
C ARG A 68 -1.74 -0.94 20.79
N ARG A 69 -0.76 -0.76 21.66
CA ARG A 69 -0.97 -0.11 22.98
C ARG A 69 -1.45 1.33 22.82
N GLN A 70 -0.83 2.11 21.94
CA GLN A 70 -1.21 3.50 21.70
C GLN A 70 -2.64 3.62 21.15
N LEU A 71 -3.05 2.71 20.26
CA LEU A 71 -4.40 2.68 19.72
C LEU A 71 -5.44 2.17 20.73
N ALA A 72 -5.02 1.42 21.75
CA ALA A 72 -5.90 1.01 22.85
C ALA A 72 -6.12 2.12 23.90
N ASP A 73 -5.20 3.09 23.99
CA ASP A 73 -5.20 4.19 24.96
C ASP A 73 -5.25 5.56 24.26
N LEU A 74 -6.28 5.76 23.42
CA LEU A 74 -6.44 7.00 22.64
C LEU A 74 -6.67 8.26 23.50
N GLU A 75 -6.94 8.12 24.81
CA GLU A 75 -7.25 9.23 25.71
C GLU A 75 -6.03 9.73 26.53
N GLY A 76 -4.91 9.01 26.57
CA GLY A 76 -3.88 9.24 27.60
C GLY A 76 -2.59 9.97 27.19
N ALA A 77 -2.10 9.82 25.94
CA ALA A 77 -0.77 10.34 25.57
C ALA A 77 -0.68 10.81 24.11
N PRO A 78 0.05 11.90 23.82
CA PRO A 78 0.41 12.24 22.45
C PRO A 78 1.13 11.07 21.78
N SER A 79 0.73 10.68 20.57
CA SER A 79 1.39 9.58 19.87
C SER A 79 2.88 9.88 19.71
N ALA A 80 3.75 9.04 20.27
CA ALA A 80 5.20 9.19 20.08
C ALA A 80 5.59 9.04 18.59
N ASN A 81 4.76 8.36 17.80
CA ASN A 81 4.96 8.22 16.36
C ASN A 81 3.75 8.73 15.54
N LYS A 82 3.79 10.03 15.27
CA LYS A 82 2.85 10.74 14.40
C LYS A 82 2.64 10.06 13.03
N ILE A 83 3.72 9.60 12.41
CA ILE A 83 3.68 8.95 11.09
C ILE A 83 2.84 7.66 11.13
N ALA A 84 3.06 6.81 12.14
CA ALA A 84 2.32 5.55 12.27
C ALA A 84 0.83 5.80 12.51
N VAL A 85 0.47 6.80 13.32
CA VAL A 85 -0.95 7.14 13.54
C VAL A 85 -1.61 7.66 12.27
N ALA A 86 -0.94 8.54 11.52
CA ALA A 86 -1.44 9.03 10.24
C ALA A 86 -1.64 7.88 9.24
N ALA A 87 -0.62 7.02 9.10
CA ALA A 87 -0.67 5.85 8.23
C ALA A 87 -1.78 4.89 8.65
N TRP A 88 -1.95 4.61 9.95
CA TRP A 88 -3.02 3.76 10.46
C TRP A 88 -4.40 4.36 10.16
N ARG A 89 -4.61 5.66 10.38
CA ARG A 89 -5.88 6.34 10.05
C ARG A 89 -6.24 6.19 8.57
N MET A 90 -5.28 6.36 7.68
CA MET A 90 -5.45 6.12 6.24
C MET A 90 -5.88 4.68 5.94
N GLN A 91 -5.23 3.69 6.57
CA GLN A 91 -5.59 2.28 6.36
C GLN A 91 -6.98 1.95 6.91
N SER A 92 -7.32 2.45 8.10
CA SER A 92 -8.65 2.32 8.72
C SER A 92 -9.73 2.95 7.85
N ARG A 93 -9.46 4.12 7.25
CA ARG A 93 -10.35 4.76 6.27
C ARG A 93 -10.60 3.86 5.08
N ILE A 94 -9.55 3.30 4.47
CA ILE A 94 -9.67 2.38 3.34
C ILE A 94 -10.53 1.18 3.73
N GLN A 95 -10.26 0.56 4.88
CA GLN A 95 -11.03 -0.58 5.37
C GLN A 95 -12.51 -0.25 5.59
N GLY A 96 -12.82 0.95 6.09
CA GLY A 96 -14.19 1.43 6.22
C GLY A 96 -14.94 1.59 4.89
N THR A 97 -14.25 1.58 3.75
CA THR A 97 -14.88 1.58 2.41
C THR A 97 -15.17 0.19 1.87
N LEU A 98 -14.62 -0.87 2.50
CA LEU A 98 -14.71 -2.24 2.02
C LEU A 98 -15.86 -2.99 2.70
N PRO A 99 -16.61 -3.82 1.97
CA PRO A 99 -17.64 -4.66 2.57
C PRO A 99 -17.05 -5.70 3.53
N PRO A 100 -17.87 -6.24 4.44
CA PRO A 100 -17.57 -7.48 5.13
C PRO A 100 -17.23 -8.63 4.17
N LEU A 101 -16.29 -9.50 4.54
CA LEU A 101 -15.87 -10.64 3.69
C LEU A 101 -16.81 -11.85 3.78
N ASN A 102 -17.63 -11.92 4.82
CA ASN A 102 -18.61 -12.97 5.07
C ASN A 102 -19.97 -12.73 4.40
N GLU A 103 -20.20 -11.56 3.81
CA GLU A 103 -21.41 -11.29 3.04
C GLU A 103 -21.39 -12.04 1.71
N ARG A 104 -22.45 -12.80 1.42
CA ARG A 104 -22.68 -13.36 0.09
C ARG A 104 -23.00 -12.22 -0.88
N ARG A 105 -21.98 -11.70 -1.56
CA ARG A 105 -22.18 -10.80 -2.70
C ARG A 105 -22.44 -11.58 -3.98
N ASP A 106 -23.27 -11.00 -4.83
CA ASP A 106 -23.33 -11.36 -6.23
C ASP A 106 -21.93 -11.20 -6.84
N LEU A 107 -21.45 -12.27 -7.47
CA LEU A 107 -20.14 -12.34 -8.11
C LEU A 107 -19.96 -11.32 -9.27
N ALA A 108 -21.03 -10.60 -9.62
CA ALA A 108 -21.09 -9.61 -10.70
C ALA A 108 -20.56 -8.21 -10.31
N THR A 109 -20.35 -7.90 -9.03
CA THR A 109 -19.88 -6.56 -8.63
C THR A 109 -18.38 -6.39 -8.89
N THR A 110 -18.01 -5.60 -9.90
CA THR A 110 -16.62 -5.32 -10.30
C THR A 110 -15.94 -4.24 -9.46
N ARG A 111 -16.71 -3.35 -8.80
CA ARG A 111 -16.19 -2.34 -7.85
C ARG A 111 -16.55 -2.71 -6.42
N HIS A 112 -15.55 -2.85 -5.57
CA HIS A 112 -15.71 -3.28 -4.18
C HIS A 112 -15.76 -2.13 -3.16
N SER A 113 -15.29 -0.92 -3.51
CA SER A 113 -15.36 0.28 -2.66
C SER A 113 -16.64 1.07 -2.91
N THR A 114 -17.26 1.58 -1.85
CA THR A 114 -18.41 2.50 -1.91
C THR A 114 -18.01 3.97 -2.05
N MET A 115 -16.75 4.32 -1.81
CA MET A 115 -16.25 5.70 -1.85
C MET A 115 -15.63 6.05 -3.22
N PRO A 116 -15.97 7.19 -3.83
CA PRO A 116 -15.32 7.70 -5.03
C PRO A 116 -13.85 8.08 -4.82
N ALA A 117 -13.01 7.92 -5.86
CA ALA A 117 -11.57 8.19 -5.79
C ALA A 117 -11.20 9.60 -5.26
N PRO A 118 -11.86 10.69 -5.71
CA PRO A 118 -11.52 12.04 -5.23
C PRO A 118 -11.81 12.23 -3.74
N GLN A 119 -12.94 11.69 -3.26
CA GLN A 119 -13.32 11.78 -1.86
C GLN A 119 -12.35 11.01 -0.98
N LEU A 120 -11.95 9.80 -1.39
CA LEU A 120 -10.96 9.04 -0.66
C LEU A 120 -9.62 9.76 -0.61
N LEU A 121 -9.08 10.17 -1.76
CA LEU A 121 -7.75 10.78 -1.83
C LEU A 121 -7.68 12.05 -0.97
N SER A 122 -8.74 12.84 -0.94
CA SER A 122 -8.89 13.98 -0.03
C SER A 122 -8.89 13.56 1.44
N GLY A 123 -9.67 12.53 1.80
CA GLY A 123 -9.70 12.00 3.17
C GLY A 123 -8.34 11.46 3.65
N LEU A 124 -7.61 10.76 2.79
CA LEU A 124 -6.25 10.28 3.11
C LEU A 124 -5.29 11.45 3.33
N LEU A 125 -5.36 12.49 2.49
CA LEU A 125 -4.56 13.70 2.67
C LEU A 125 -4.89 14.42 4.00
N LEU A 126 -6.17 14.49 4.37
CA LEU A 126 -6.60 15.06 5.64
C LEU A 126 -6.07 14.25 6.84
N ASP A 127 -6.08 12.92 6.77
CA ASP A 127 -5.52 12.06 7.82
C ASP A 127 -4.01 12.32 8.01
N TRP A 128 -3.27 12.57 6.91
CA TRP A 128 -1.88 13.01 6.98
C TRP A 128 -1.74 14.38 7.65
N GLN A 129 -2.46 15.37 7.12
CA GLN A 129 -2.34 16.77 7.54
C GLN A 129 -2.73 16.98 9.00
N ALA A 130 -3.76 16.28 9.49
CA ALA A 130 -4.22 16.37 10.88
C ALA A 130 -3.15 15.98 11.92
N THR A 131 -2.04 15.40 11.47
CA THR A 131 -0.92 14.97 12.32
C THR A 131 0.14 16.08 12.49
N TRP A 132 0.14 17.06 11.59
CA TRP A 132 1.14 18.12 11.51
C TRP A 132 0.51 19.49 11.77
N GLU A 133 1.21 20.35 12.53
CA GLU A 133 0.73 21.72 12.81
C GLU A 133 0.86 22.63 11.59
N THR A 134 1.86 22.37 10.74
CA THR A 134 2.10 23.04 9.46
C THR A 134 2.22 22.00 8.34
N PRO A 135 1.51 22.16 7.21
CA PRO A 135 1.68 21.28 6.06
C PRO A 135 3.10 21.42 5.52
N GLU A 136 3.83 20.31 5.44
CA GLU A 136 5.27 20.31 5.13
C GLU A 136 5.57 20.81 3.71
N VAL A 137 4.74 20.43 2.72
CA VAL A 137 4.77 20.94 1.33
C VAL A 137 3.36 20.79 0.73
N PRO A 138 2.81 21.80 0.02
CA PRO A 138 1.55 21.63 -0.69
C PRO A 138 1.73 20.62 -1.83
N PRO A 139 0.80 19.66 -1.98
CA PRO A 139 0.92 18.64 -3.02
C PRO A 139 0.90 19.25 -4.43
N ARG A 140 1.67 18.68 -5.36
CA ARG A 140 1.60 19.08 -6.78
C ARG A 140 0.24 18.68 -7.36
N GLN A 141 -0.53 19.66 -7.82
CA GLN A 141 -1.90 19.46 -8.30
C GLN A 141 -1.98 18.54 -9.52
N GLU A 142 -0.94 18.56 -10.37
CA GLU A 142 -0.86 17.73 -11.57
C GLU A 142 -0.81 16.24 -11.21
N ALA A 143 -0.01 15.86 -10.23
CA ALA A 143 0.14 14.47 -9.82
C ALA A 143 -1.15 13.89 -9.24
N PHE A 144 -1.91 14.68 -8.47
CA PHE A 144 -3.22 14.28 -7.98
C PHE A 144 -4.20 14.08 -9.13
N SER A 145 -4.18 14.97 -10.12
CA SER A 145 -5.02 14.85 -11.31
C SER A 145 -4.70 13.59 -12.11
N VAL A 146 -3.41 13.25 -12.26
CA VAL A 146 -2.97 12.00 -12.92
C VAL A 146 -3.38 10.78 -12.10
N ALA A 147 -3.18 10.78 -10.78
CA ALA A 147 -3.57 9.67 -9.91
C ALA A 147 -5.08 9.39 -9.96
N LEU A 148 -5.92 10.43 -9.98
CA LEU A 148 -7.36 10.30 -10.14
C LEU A 148 -7.74 9.78 -11.53
N ALA A 149 -7.07 10.25 -12.59
CA ALA A 149 -7.27 9.73 -13.93
C ALA A 149 -6.88 8.24 -14.05
N LEU A 150 -5.81 7.81 -13.37
CA LEU A 150 -5.39 6.41 -13.31
C LEU A 150 -6.38 5.53 -12.54
N ALA A 151 -6.96 6.05 -11.45
CA ALA A 151 -7.96 5.32 -10.66
C ALA A 151 -9.23 4.99 -11.47
N GLU A 152 -9.64 5.88 -12.37
CA GLU A 152 -10.80 5.71 -13.25
C GLU A 152 -10.46 5.12 -14.62
N ALA A 153 -9.18 4.90 -14.93
CA ALA A 153 -8.76 4.42 -16.24
C ALA A 153 -9.20 2.97 -16.50
N ASP A 154 -9.62 2.72 -17.74
CA ASP A 154 -9.92 1.38 -18.26
C ASP A 154 -8.63 0.65 -18.67
N ALA A 155 -7.84 0.25 -17.66
CA ALA A 155 -6.59 -0.50 -17.78
C ALA A 155 -6.41 -1.40 -16.56
N PRO A 156 -5.57 -2.46 -16.57
CA PRO A 156 -5.41 -3.36 -15.43
C PRO A 156 -5.13 -2.62 -14.10
N ALA A 157 -5.79 -3.05 -13.01
CA ALA A 157 -5.73 -2.32 -11.75
C ALA A 157 -4.32 -2.29 -11.12
N TRP A 158 -3.52 -3.34 -11.29
CA TRP A 158 -2.12 -3.38 -10.86
C TRP A 158 -1.27 -2.30 -11.55
N LEU A 159 -1.55 -2.03 -12.83
CA LEU A 159 -0.83 -1.02 -13.60
C LEU A 159 -1.23 0.38 -13.13
N CYS A 160 -2.55 0.62 -13.01
CA CYS A 160 -3.08 1.88 -12.52
C CYS A 160 -2.60 2.19 -11.09
N SER A 161 -2.58 1.20 -10.20
CA SER A 161 -2.14 1.38 -8.82
C SER A 161 -0.64 1.66 -8.73
N GLY A 162 0.19 0.96 -9.51
CA GLY A 162 1.63 1.20 -9.57
C GLY A 162 1.97 2.59 -10.09
N LEU A 163 1.36 3.01 -11.20
CA LEU A 163 1.59 4.36 -11.73
C LEU A 163 1.07 5.45 -10.78
N ALA A 164 -0.08 5.25 -10.13
CA ALA A 164 -0.61 6.21 -9.17
C ALA A 164 0.29 6.35 -7.94
N LEU A 165 0.90 5.25 -7.48
CA LEU A 165 1.93 5.27 -6.44
C LEU A 165 3.11 6.16 -6.87
N ALA A 166 3.66 5.94 -8.07
CA ALA A 166 4.81 6.70 -8.56
C ALA A 166 4.54 8.21 -8.64
N GLU A 167 3.38 8.59 -9.16
CA GLU A 167 2.95 9.99 -9.28
C GLU A 167 2.78 10.68 -7.92
N LEU A 168 2.05 10.05 -7.00
CA LEU A 168 1.77 10.61 -5.68
C LEU A 168 3.03 10.65 -4.81
N TRP A 169 3.94 9.70 -4.98
CA TRP A 169 5.19 9.68 -4.25
C TRP A 169 6.02 10.94 -4.49
N GLY A 170 6.26 11.28 -5.75
CA GLY A 170 7.09 12.43 -6.10
C GLY A 170 6.42 13.78 -5.85
N ALA A 171 5.13 13.80 -5.51
CA ALA A 171 4.32 15.01 -5.41
C ALA A 171 3.77 15.32 -4.03
N ALA A 172 3.73 14.33 -3.13
CA ALA A 172 3.23 14.48 -1.77
C ALA A 172 4.13 13.70 -0.79
N ASN A 173 3.58 12.64 -0.18
CA ASN A 173 4.32 11.76 0.71
C ASN A 173 4.11 10.29 0.28
N PRO A 174 5.08 9.42 0.55
CA PRO A 174 5.05 8.03 0.10
C PRO A 174 3.93 7.19 0.72
N VAL A 175 3.53 7.51 1.95
CA VAL A 175 2.48 6.81 2.69
C VAL A 175 1.14 7.00 1.99
N LEU A 176 0.85 8.22 1.52
CA LEU A 176 -0.34 8.55 0.74
C LEU A 176 -0.38 7.77 -0.57
N GLY A 177 0.75 7.72 -1.30
CA GLY A 177 0.85 6.97 -2.55
C GLY A 177 0.54 5.49 -2.35
N TRP A 178 1.12 4.87 -1.31
CA TRP A 178 0.85 3.48 -0.96
C TRP A 178 -0.60 3.23 -0.57
N ALA A 179 -1.16 4.08 0.30
CA ALA A 179 -2.55 3.99 0.72
C ALA A 179 -3.50 4.07 -0.49
N PHE A 180 -3.28 5.02 -1.40
CA PHE A 180 -4.12 5.19 -2.58
C PHE A 180 -3.96 4.04 -3.58
N ALA A 181 -2.73 3.59 -3.85
CA ALA A 181 -2.48 2.43 -4.70
C ALA A 181 -3.15 1.16 -4.17
N ARG A 182 -3.04 0.91 -2.85
CA ARG A 182 -3.73 -0.19 -2.18
C ARG A 182 -5.24 -0.08 -2.32
N TRP A 183 -5.80 1.11 -2.16
CA TRP A 183 -7.23 1.31 -2.39
C TRP A 183 -7.64 1.01 -3.84
N ILE A 184 -6.86 1.40 -4.86
CA ILE A 184 -7.16 1.06 -6.26
C ILE A 184 -7.26 -0.47 -6.43
N LEU A 185 -6.32 -1.23 -5.86
CA LEU A 185 -6.34 -2.70 -5.90
C LEU A 185 -7.59 -3.27 -5.22
N CYS A 186 -7.97 -2.72 -4.06
CA CYS A 186 -9.16 -3.17 -3.33
C CYS A 186 -10.44 -2.81 -4.08
N ALA A 187 -10.60 -1.54 -4.45
CA ALA A 187 -11.76 -0.98 -5.10
C ALA A 187 -12.06 -1.66 -6.44
N ARG A 188 -11.03 -2.14 -7.14
CA ARG A 188 -11.15 -2.82 -8.44
C ARG A 188 -11.09 -4.35 -8.34
N GLY A 189 -11.16 -4.91 -7.14
CA GLY A 189 -11.36 -6.35 -6.91
C GLY A 189 -10.14 -7.24 -7.13
N VAL A 190 -8.95 -6.65 -7.34
CA VAL A 190 -7.68 -7.41 -7.35
C VAL A 190 -7.38 -7.94 -5.96
N GLU A 191 -7.56 -7.10 -4.94
CA GLU A 191 -7.30 -7.42 -3.54
C GLU A 191 -8.51 -6.99 -2.70
N PRO A 192 -9.67 -7.67 -2.81
CA PRO A 192 -10.88 -7.23 -2.13
C PRO A 192 -10.86 -7.56 -0.63
N THR A 193 -9.83 -8.24 -0.12
CA THR A 193 -9.79 -8.63 1.29
C THR A 193 -9.50 -7.45 2.20
N GLY A 194 -8.70 -6.47 1.74
CA GLY A 194 -8.20 -5.41 2.59
C GLY A 194 -7.20 -5.91 3.63
N VAL A 195 -6.54 -7.05 3.38
CA VAL A 195 -5.54 -7.68 4.26
C VAL A 195 -4.15 -7.68 3.63
N TRP A 196 -4.03 -7.37 2.34
CA TRP A 196 -2.70 -7.10 1.77
C TRP A 196 -2.00 -6.00 2.55
N ALA A 197 -0.74 -6.28 2.88
CA ALA A 197 0.11 -5.40 3.63
C ALA A 197 1.34 -5.04 2.81
N LEU A 198 1.72 -3.77 2.87
CA LEU A 198 3.02 -3.31 2.37
C LEU A 198 4.10 -4.24 2.95
N PRO A 199 4.95 -4.90 2.15
CA PRO A 199 6.09 -5.63 2.69
C PRO A 199 7.05 -4.70 3.43
N ASP A 200 7.90 -5.26 4.28
CA ASP A 200 8.98 -4.45 4.87
C ASP A 200 9.97 -4.06 3.77
N LEU A 201 9.81 -2.83 3.27
CA LEU A 201 10.72 -2.20 2.34
C LEU A 201 11.87 -1.48 3.07
N GLY A 202 11.76 -1.35 4.40
CA GLY A 202 12.73 -0.65 5.23
C GLY A 202 14.00 -1.46 5.43
N ASP A 203 15.15 -0.78 5.44
CA ASP A 203 16.37 -1.32 6.03
C ASP A 203 16.28 -1.16 7.56
N ALA A 204 16.42 -2.26 8.28
CA ALA A 204 16.45 -2.30 9.74
C ALA A 204 17.60 -1.50 10.37
N ARG A 205 18.41 -0.75 9.62
CA ARG A 205 19.36 0.25 10.15
C ARG A 205 19.02 1.64 9.64
N GLY A 206 18.28 2.39 10.46
CA GLY A 206 17.97 3.78 10.20
C GLY A 206 19.23 4.56 9.87
N ASN A 207 19.24 5.19 8.70
CA ASN A 207 20.11 6.30 8.44
C ASN A 207 19.32 7.39 7.70
N GLN A 208 19.49 8.58 8.26
CA GLN A 208 19.20 9.90 7.73
C GLN A 208 19.05 9.93 6.20
N LEU A 209 17.94 10.47 5.71
CA LEU A 209 17.84 10.99 4.34
C LEU A 209 18.80 12.18 4.19
N SER A 210 20.09 11.91 4.07
CA SER A 210 21.14 12.82 3.63
C SER A 210 22.39 11.98 3.35
N CYS A 211 22.78 11.93 2.07
CA CYS A 211 24.10 11.52 1.59
C CYS A 211 24.75 10.24 2.16
N GLY A 212 24.39 9.08 1.60
CA GLY A 212 25.33 7.97 1.40
C GLY A 212 25.52 6.97 2.56
N ILE A 213 25.96 5.78 2.14
CA ILE A 213 26.16 4.51 2.86
C ILE A 213 24.87 3.67 2.99
N VAL A 214 24.81 2.61 2.18
CA VAL A 214 23.73 1.61 2.08
C VAL A 214 24.03 0.44 3.02
N PRO A 215 23.17 0.13 4.01
CA PRO A 215 23.27 -1.09 4.81
C PRO A 215 22.49 -2.29 4.23
N GLU A 216 22.67 -3.43 4.91
CA GLU A 216 22.36 -4.81 4.54
C GLU A 216 20.85 -5.09 4.38
N LYS A 217 20.50 -5.78 3.27
CA LYS A 217 19.15 -6.21 2.89
C LYS A 217 18.45 -6.95 4.04
N THR A 218 17.49 -6.31 4.70
CA THR A 218 16.70 -6.89 5.81
C THR A 218 15.26 -7.26 5.44
N GLY A 219 14.92 -7.18 4.14
CA GLY A 219 13.68 -7.67 3.56
C GLY A 219 13.88 -8.21 2.14
N PRO A 220 12.87 -8.85 1.52
CA PRO A 220 12.98 -9.38 0.16
C PRO A 220 13.24 -8.27 -0.89
N LEU A 221 12.81 -7.04 -0.60
CA LEU A 221 12.96 -5.83 -1.41
C LEU A 221 13.52 -4.73 -0.49
N GLY A 222 14.77 -4.33 -0.67
CA GLY A 222 15.41 -3.33 0.21
C GLY A 222 15.03 -1.89 -0.17
N ASN A 223 15.26 -0.94 0.76
CA ASN A 223 15.11 0.50 0.50
C ASN A 223 15.88 0.97 -0.75
N ALA A 224 17.06 0.39 -1.02
CA ALA A 224 17.87 0.69 -2.19
C ALA A 224 17.19 0.26 -3.51
N ASP A 225 16.45 -0.86 -3.49
CA ASP A 225 15.71 -1.37 -4.66
C ASP A 225 14.55 -0.42 -5.00
N TRP A 226 13.88 0.11 -3.98
CA TRP A 226 12.83 1.12 -4.14
C TRP A 226 13.37 2.44 -4.74
N ALA A 227 14.44 3.00 -4.16
CA ALA A 227 14.96 4.30 -4.59
C ALA A 227 15.42 4.25 -6.06
N GLN A 228 16.02 3.14 -6.46
CA GLN A 228 16.41 2.89 -7.85
C GLN A 228 15.19 2.76 -8.77
N ALA A 229 14.16 2.02 -8.36
CA ALA A 229 12.93 1.89 -9.14
C ALA A 229 12.24 3.24 -9.36
N LEU A 230 12.16 4.10 -8.33
CA LEU A 230 11.57 5.43 -8.47
C LEU A 230 12.43 6.34 -9.36
N ALA A 231 13.76 6.32 -9.20
CA ALA A 231 14.66 7.07 -10.07
C ALA A 231 14.54 6.62 -11.55
N ALA A 232 14.38 5.32 -11.78
CA ALA A 232 14.11 4.77 -13.10
C ALA A 232 12.79 5.32 -13.67
N TYR A 233 11.69 5.31 -12.89
CA TYR A 233 10.43 5.93 -13.32
C TYR A 233 10.61 7.43 -13.67
N GLN A 234 11.30 8.17 -12.80
CA GLN A 234 11.52 9.62 -12.96
C GLN A 234 12.41 9.98 -14.16
N SER A 235 13.19 9.04 -14.70
CA SER A 235 13.91 9.25 -15.95
C SER A 235 12.99 9.53 -17.14
N GLY A 236 11.70 9.14 -17.05
CA GLY A 236 10.71 9.33 -18.09
C GLY A 236 10.92 8.46 -19.34
N THR A 237 11.86 7.52 -19.31
CA THR A 237 12.10 6.59 -20.41
C THR A 237 11.20 5.37 -20.34
N PRO A 238 10.86 4.74 -21.48
CA PRO A 238 10.15 3.46 -21.48
C PRO A 238 10.84 2.40 -20.61
N GLU A 239 12.15 2.26 -20.72
CA GLU A 239 12.95 1.30 -19.94
C GLU A 239 12.85 1.59 -18.44
N GLY A 240 12.83 2.88 -18.07
CA GLY A 240 12.67 3.33 -16.69
C GLY A 240 11.30 2.97 -16.11
N VAL A 241 10.23 3.19 -16.87
CA VAL A 241 8.87 2.79 -16.47
C VAL A 241 8.74 1.27 -16.36
N LYS A 242 9.31 0.51 -17.30
CA LYS A 242 9.32 -0.96 -17.23
C LYS A 242 10.04 -1.47 -15.99
N THR A 243 11.21 -0.91 -15.69
CA THR A 243 12.01 -1.25 -14.50
C THR A 243 11.22 -1.00 -13.22
N TYR A 244 10.55 0.16 -13.13
CA TYR A 244 9.68 0.48 -12.01
C TYR A 244 8.51 -0.49 -11.85
N LEU A 245 7.80 -0.79 -12.93
CA LEU A 245 6.65 -1.70 -12.90
C LEU A 245 7.04 -3.13 -12.53
N ALA A 246 8.20 -3.60 -13.01
CA ALA A 246 8.74 -4.91 -12.61
C ALA A 246 9.04 -4.97 -11.11
N TRP A 247 9.63 -3.92 -10.54
CA TRP A 247 9.81 -3.80 -9.08
C TRP A 247 8.45 -3.76 -8.35
N TYR A 248 7.48 -3.00 -8.85
CA TYR A 248 6.16 -2.90 -8.23
C TYR A 248 5.43 -4.25 -8.17
N LEU A 249 5.53 -5.08 -9.22
CA LEU A 249 4.97 -6.43 -9.21
C LEU A 249 5.61 -7.33 -8.15
N GLN A 250 6.91 -7.19 -7.89
CA GLN A 250 7.57 -7.90 -6.78
C GLN A 250 7.04 -7.43 -5.43
N VAL A 251 6.79 -6.12 -5.27
CA VAL A 251 6.16 -5.58 -4.05
C VAL A 251 4.77 -6.16 -3.84
N LEU A 252 3.98 -6.28 -4.90
CA LEU A 252 2.65 -6.91 -4.84
C LEU A 252 2.75 -8.36 -4.35
N ALA A 253 3.64 -9.16 -4.93
CA ALA A 253 3.85 -10.55 -4.53
C ALA A 253 4.26 -10.67 -3.06
N ALA A 254 5.25 -9.87 -2.62
CA ALA A 254 5.71 -9.86 -1.25
C ALA A 254 4.60 -9.42 -0.27
N GLY A 255 3.77 -8.43 -0.65
CA GLY A 255 2.67 -7.99 0.20
C GLY A 255 1.51 -8.98 0.30
N VAL A 256 1.32 -9.85 -0.70
CA VAL A 256 0.38 -10.99 -0.58
C VAL A 256 0.90 -11.98 0.44
N ALA A 257 2.20 -12.30 0.41
CA ALA A 257 2.82 -13.17 1.41
C ALA A 257 2.70 -12.60 2.82
N GLU A 258 2.81 -11.28 3.00
CA GLU A 258 2.55 -10.63 4.28
C GLU A 258 1.10 -10.77 4.73
N GLY A 259 0.14 -10.58 3.81
CA GLY A 259 -1.28 -10.80 4.09
C GLY A 259 -1.59 -12.25 4.47
N GLU A 260 -0.94 -13.23 3.82
CA GLU A 260 -1.06 -14.64 4.17
C GLU A 260 -0.52 -14.92 5.58
N ALA A 261 0.63 -14.35 5.93
CA ALA A 261 1.21 -14.48 7.26
C ALA A 261 0.32 -13.86 8.36
N ILE A 262 -0.30 -12.70 8.10
CA ILE A 262 -1.31 -12.10 8.99
C ILE A 262 -2.53 -13.04 9.12
N SER A 263 -3.06 -13.57 8.01
CA SER A 263 -4.20 -14.50 8.05
C SER A 263 -3.88 -15.76 8.86
N GLN A 264 -2.65 -16.29 8.75
CA GLN A 264 -2.19 -17.44 9.52
C GLN A 264 -2.03 -17.12 11.02
N SER A 265 -1.53 -15.94 11.37
CA SER A 265 -1.36 -15.54 12.77
C SER A 265 -2.72 -15.43 13.48
N ILE A 266 -3.73 -14.88 12.79
CA ILE A 266 -5.12 -14.83 13.29
C ILE A 266 -5.68 -16.24 13.46
N LEU A 267 -5.49 -17.14 12.49
CA LEU A 267 -5.94 -18.52 12.59
C LEU A 267 -5.30 -19.27 13.77
N ALA A 268 -4.04 -19.00 14.05
CA ALA A 268 -3.31 -19.59 15.17
C ALA A 268 -3.67 -18.97 16.53
N ALA A 269 -4.43 -17.87 16.56
CA ALA A 269 -4.65 -17.04 17.74
C ALA A 269 -3.33 -16.57 18.40
N ILE A 270 -2.28 -16.37 17.59
CA ILE A 270 -0.96 -15.89 18.02
C ILE A 270 -0.72 -14.54 17.34
N PRO A 271 -0.59 -13.44 18.09
CA PRO A 271 -0.24 -12.15 17.49
C PRO A 271 1.09 -12.24 16.75
N ARG A 272 1.16 -11.61 15.58
CA ARG A 272 2.43 -11.52 14.85
C ARG A 272 3.43 -10.72 15.68
N GLN A 273 4.61 -11.30 15.88
CA GLN A 273 5.68 -10.70 16.67
C GLN A 273 6.40 -9.58 15.90
N ASP A 274 6.94 -8.62 16.64
CA ASP A 274 7.78 -7.56 16.11
C ASP A 274 9.10 -8.18 15.62
N ASN A 275 9.32 -8.24 14.30
CA ASN A 275 10.63 -8.53 13.71
C ASN A 275 11.29 -7.23 13.24
#